data_AF-A0A534NHJ9-F1
#
_entry.id   AF-A0A534NHJ9-F1
#
_cell.length_a   1.000
_cell.length_b   1.000
_cell.length_c   1.000
_cell.angle_alpha   90.00
_cell.angle_beta   90.00
_cell.angle_gamma   90.00
#
_symmetry.space_group_name_H-M   'P 1'
#
loop_
_entity.id
_entity.type
_entity.pdbx_description
1 polymer ?
#
loop_
_entity_poly.entity_id
_entity_poly.type
_entity_poly.pdbx_seq_one_letter_code
_entity_poly.pdbx_strand_id
1 'polypeptide(L)'
;MAVCEGGLLLVSAVSGVKHQTEAHWEMAAERALPLLACVNKLDKERASFLRALDDIEKTLKAKPIALQLPVGLAEGFSGVIDLITMQAHAYLRKTDGKFGGYALEEVPAQLVAEAKRLRTRLVEAVAET
;
A
#
# COMPACT_ATOMS: atom_id res chain seq x y z
N MET A 1 16.62 13.70 -7.48
CA MET A 1 17.02 12.33 -7.13
C MET A 1 18.18 11.90 -8.04
N ALA A 2 19.44 12.20 -7.69
CA ALA A 2 20.57 12.08 -8.63
C ALA A 2 21.58 10.96 -8.36
N VAL A 3 21.48 10.28 -7.22
CA VAL A 3 22.45 9.26 -6.81
C VAL A 3 21.76 7.91 -6.51
N CYS A 4 20.45 7.93 -6.22
CA CYS A 4 19.70 6.74 -5.86
C CYS A 4 19.27 5.94 -7.10
N GLU A 5 19.26 4.61 -6.98
CA GLU A 5 18.80 3.67 -8.02
C GLU A 5 17.31 3.35 -7.90
N GLY A 6 16.63 3.89 -6.90
CA GLY A 6 15.18 3.73 -6.69
C GLY A 6 14.69 4.60 -5.54
N GLY A 7 13.38 4.56 -5.28
CA GLY A 7 12.76 5.40 -4.25
C GLY A 7 11.46 4.85 -3.67
N LEU A 8 11.06 5.44 -2.55
CA LEU A 8 9.78 5.18 -1.89
C LEU A 8 8.89 6.43 -1.98
N LEU A 9 7.79 6.33 -2.72
CA LEU A 9 6.78 7.37 -2.81
C LEU A 9 5.77 7.21 -1.68
N LEU A 10 5.75 8.15 -0.73
CA LEU A 10 4.78 8.14 0.36
C LEU A 10 3.48 8.85 -0.06
N VAL A 11 2.37 8.15 0.08
CA VAL A 11 1.02 8.67 -0.19
C VAL A 11 0.17 8.54 1.06
N SER A 12 -0.58 9.58 1.40
CA SER A 12 -1.39 9.59 2.63
C SER A 12 -2.74 8.93 2.39
N ALA A 13 -3.11 7.95 3.21
CA ALA A 13 -4.42 7.29 3.15
C ALA A 13 -5.59 8.27 3.37
N VAL A 14 -5.34 9.42 4.00
CA VAL A 14 -6.36 10.44 4.29
C VAL A 14 -6.50 11.42 3.14
N SER A 15 -5.37 11.93 2.67
CA SER A 15 -5.33 13.08 1.77
C SER A 15 -5.05 12.72 0.32
N GLY A 16 -4.66 11.47 0.05
CA GLY A 16 -4.32 10.99 -1.29
C GLY A 16 -3.05 11.63 -1.83
N VAL A 17 -2.98 11.69 -3.16
CA VAL A 17 -1.94 12.38 -3.92
C VAL A 17 -2.10 13.89 -3.75
N LYS A 18 -0.98 14.59 -3.64
CA LYS A 18 -0.92 16.06 -3.59
C LYS A 18 0.03 16.57 -4.64
N HIS A 19 -0.02 17.86 -4.90
CA HIS A 19 0.86 18.54 -5.85
C HIS A 19 2.35 18.23 -5.62
N GLN A 20 2.80 18.14 -4.37
CA GLN A 20 4.19 17.73 -4.08
C GLN A 20 4.45 16.26 -4.40
N THR A 21 3.49 15.36 -4.19
CA THR A 21 3.60 13.95 -4.57
C THR A 21 3.71 13.81 -6.09
N GLU A 22 2.94 14.58 -6.85
CA GLU A 22 3.02 14.65 -8.32
C GLU A 22 4.39 15.13 -8.78
N ALA A 23 4.89 16.24 -8.23
CA ALA A 23 6.22 16.75 -8.59
C ALA A 23 7.32 15.71 -8.34
N HIS A 24 7.28 14.99 -7.21
CA HIS A 24 8.24 13.91 -6.94
C HIS A 24 8.08 12.71 -7.88
N TRP A 25 6.84 12.39 -8.28
CA TRP A 25 6.56 11.36 -9.27
C TRP A 25 7.14 11.73 -10.64
N GLU A 26 6.90 12.94 -11.11
CA GLU A 26 7.43 13.45 -12.39
C GLU A 26 8.96 13.42 -12.39
N MET A 27 9.60 13.91 -11.33
CA MET A 27 11.06 13.87 -11.18
C MET A 27 11.65 12.45 -11.21
N ALA A 28 10.91 11.45 -10.71
CA ALA A 28 11.33 10.05 -10.76
C ALA A 28 11.09 9.43 -12.15
N ALA A 29 9.95 9.76 -12.77
CA ALA A 29 9.58 9.30 -14.10
C ALA A 29 10.55 9.81 -15.18
N GLU A 30 10.96 11.09 -15.11
CA GLU A 30 11.98 11.68 -16.00
C GLU A 30 13.30 10.91 -16.01
N ARG A 31 13.61 10.23 -14.91
CA ARG A 31 14.84 9.48 -14.70
C ARG A 31 14.66 7.98 -14.83
N ALA A 32 13.45 7.52 -15.19
CA ALA A 32 13.06 6.12 -15.20
C ALA A 32 13.43 5.38 -13.89
N LEU A 33 13.32 6.08 -12.75
CA LEU A 33 13.67 5.52 -11.46
C LEU A 33 12.59 4.53 -10.99
N PRO A 34 12.94 3.28 -10.64
CA PRO A 34 12.03 2.35 -10.00
C PRO A 34 11.51 2.92 -8.67
N LEU A 35 10.20 2.92 -8.49
CA LEU A 35 9.54 3.40 -7.27
C LEU A 35 8.63 2.34 -6.67
N LEU A 36 8.67 2.23 -5.34
CA LEU A 36 7.62 1.61 -4.56
C LEU A 36 6.72 2.71 -3.97
N ALA A 37 5.41 2.51 -4.02
CA ALA A 37 4.47 3.39 -3.33
C ALA A 37 4.09 2.81 -1.97
N CYS A 38 4.10 3.64 -0.92
CA CYS A 38 3.65 3.28 0.41
C CYS A 38 2.53 4.20 0.87
N VAL A 39 1.36 3.62 1.10
CA VAL A 39 0.19 4.32 1.63
C VAL A 39 0.29 4.38 3.16
N ASN A 40 0.53 5.56 3.72
CA ASN A 40 0.74 5.77 5.15
C ASN A 40 -0.48 6.38 5.85
N LYS A 41 -0.41 6.54 7.18
CA LYS A 41 -1.45 7.12 8.04
C LYS A 41 -2.78 6.35 7.99
N LEU A 42 -2.70 5.02 7.90
CA LEU A 42 -3.85 4.12 7.95
C LEU A 42 -4.55 4.10 9.32
N ASP A 43 -3.88 4.59 10.37
CA ASP A 43 -4.37 4.76 11.73
C ASP A 43 -5.31 5.97 11.93
N LYS A 44 -5.60 6.75 10.88
CA LYS A 44 -6.46 7.93 10.97
C LYS A 44 -7.91 7.62 10.58
N GLU A 45 -8.88 8.26 11.22
CA GLU A 45 -10.32 8.03 11.02
C GLU A 45 -10.78 8.14 9.56
N ARG A 46 -10.19 9.06 8.78
CA ARG A 46 -10.54 9.31 7.38
C ARG A 46 -9.64 8.56 6.40
N ALA A 47 -8.87 7.58 6.87
CA ALA A 47 -7.99 6.79 6.04
C ALA A 47 -8.81 5.88 5.11
N SER A 48 -8.41 5.80 3.84
CA SER A 48 -8.93 4.83 2.90
C SER A 48 -7.82 4.39 1.95
N PHE A 49 -7.44 3.11 2.05
CA PHE A 49 -6.39 2.53 1.22
C PHE A 49 -6.80 2.45 -0.26
N LEU A 50 -8.00 1.92 -0.53
CA LEU A 50 -8.50 1.79 -1.90
C LEU A 50 -8.68 3.15 -2.58
N ARG A 51 -9.17 4.17 -1.85
CA ARG A 51 -9.26 5.53 -2.41
C ARG A 51 -7.89 6.11 -2.72
N ALA A 52 -6.88 5.87 -1.88
CA ALA A 52 -5.51 6.32 -2.15
C ALA A 52 -4.93 5.60 -3.38
N LEU A 53 -5.22 4.32 -3.57
CA LEU A 53 -4.82 3.56 -4.76
C LEU A 53 -5.47 4.13 -6.04
N ASP A 54 -6.77 4.38 -6.01
CA ASP A 54 -7.51 4.98 -7.13
C ASP A 54 -7.01 6.39 -7.46
N ASP A 55 -6.64 7.17 -6.45
CA ASP A 55 -6.10 8.52 -6.61
C ASP A 55 -4.69 8.49 -7.22
N ILE A 56 -3.84 7.53 -6.83
CA ILE A 56 -2.55 7.28 -7.48
C ILE A 56 -2.76 6.98 -8.98
N GLU A 57 -3.69 6.07 -9.30
CA GLU A 57 -3.97 5.68 -10.68
C GLU A 57 -4.43 6.87 -11.53
N LYS A 58 -5.40 7.66 -11.02
CA LYS A 58 -5.99 8.78 -11.76
C LYS A 58 -5.07 9.98 -11.87
N THR A 59 -4.40 10.34 -10.78
CA THR A 59 -3.64 11.60 -10.69
C THR A 59 -2.24 11.44 -11.27
N LEU A 60 -1.56 10.33 -10.97
CA LEU A 60 -0.21 10.08 -11.49
C LEU A 60 -0.22 9.42 -12.89
N LYS A 61 -1.42 9.04 -13.38
CA LYS A 61 -1.61 8.28 -14.63
C LYS A 61 -0.75 7.01 -14.69
N ALA A 62 -0.54 6.41 -13.52
CA ALA A 62 0.21 5.18 -13.32
C ALA A 62 -0.74 3.99 -13.16
N LYS A 63 -0.23 2.77 -13.30
CA LYS A 63 -0.98 1.54 -12.97
C LYS A 63 -0.48 0.99 -11.62
N PRO A 64 -0.98 1.46 -10.47
CA PRO A 64 -0.47 1.00 -9.19
C PRO A 64 -0.93 -0.45 -8.93
N ILE A 65 0.03 -1.31 -8.60
CA ILE A 65 -0.23 -2.71 -8.26
C ILE A 65 -0.08 -2.87 -6.75
N ALA A 66 -1.16 -3.28 -6.08
CA ALA A 66 -1.15 -3.53 -4.66
C ALA A 66 -0.39 -4.84 -4.35
N LEU A 67 0.62 -4.76 -3.49
CA LEU A 67 1.32 -5.93 -2.93
C LEU A 67 0.72 -6.36 -1.58
N GLN A 68 0.11 -5.40 -0.87
CA GLN A 68 -0.46 -5.60 0.45
C GLN A 68 -1.84 -4.95 0.55
N LEU A 69 -2.72 -5.54 1.35
CA LEU A 69 -4.03 -5.00 1.70
C LEU A 69 -4.11 -4.82 3.23
N PRO A 70 -4.40 -3.62 3.77
CA PRO A 70 -4.47 -3.44 5.22
C PRO A 70 -5.66 -4.19 5.84
N VAL A 71 -5.44 -4.71 7.05
CA VAL A 71 -6.48 -5.31 7.90
C VAL A 71 -6.96 -4.24 8.87
N GLY A 72 -8.22 -3.83 8.68
CA GLY A 72 -8.81 -2.72 9.41
C GLY A 72 -8.24 -1.35 9.03
N LEU A 73 -8.81 -0.30 9.62
CA LEU A 73 -8.43 1.10 9.41
C LEU A 73 -8.64 1.86 10.72
N ALA A 74 -8.05 3.05 10.83
CA ALA A 74 -8.13 3.89 12.02
C ALA A 74 -7.69 3.11 13.28
N GLU A 75 -8.49 3.14 14.34
CA GLU A 75 -8.24 2.38 15.57
C GLU A 75 -8.27 0.86 15.36
N GLY A 76 -8.99 0.40 14.34
CA GLY A 76 -9.09 -1.02 13.97
C GLY A 76 -7.94 -1.51 13.10
N PHE A 77 -6.97 -0.67 12.74
CA PHE A 77 -5.80 -1.09 11.97
C PHE A 77 -4.93 -2.05 12.79
N SER A 78 -4.88 -3.30 12.34
CA SER A 78 -4.27 -4.41 13.10
C SER A 78 -3.21 -5.19 12.31
N GLY A 79 -2.99 -4.88 11.03
CA GLY A 79 -2.02 -5.61 10.22
C GLY A 79 -2.19 -5.38 8.73
N VAL A 80 -1.54 -6.25 7.95
CA VAL A 80 -1.64 -6.27 6.49
C VAL A 80 -1.75 -7.70 5.99
N ILE A 81 -2.46 -7.90 4.89
CA ILE A 81 -2.47 -9.14 4.12
C ILE A 81 -1.42 -9.01 3.03
N ASP A 82 -0.48 -9.95 2.99
CA ASP A 82 0.43 -10.13 1.87
C ASP A 82 -0.32 -10.86 0.74
N LEU A 83 -0.45 -10.20 -0.41
CA LEU A 83 -1.19 -10.74 -1.55
C LEU A 83 -0.38 -11.76 -2.37
N ILE A 84 0.93 -11.83 -2.17
CA ILE A 84 1.80 -12.81 -2.82
C ILE A 84 1.61 -14.16 -2.14
N THR A 85 1.78 -14.19 -0.81
CA THR A 85 1.68 -15.41 0.01
C THR A 85 0.25 -15.73 0.42
N MET A 86 -0.68 -14.77 0.29
CA MET A 86 -2.06 -14.87 0.77
C MET A 86 -2.14 -15.19 2.28
N GLN A 87 -1.31 -14.51 3.07
CA GLN A 87 -1.28 -14.62 4.53
C GLN A 87 -1.51 -13.25 5.18
N ALA A 88 -2.18 -13.23 6.33
CA ALA A 88 -2.35 -12.03 7.13
C ALA A 88 -1.18 -11.91 8.12
N HIS A 89 -0.53 -10.76 8.12
CA HIS A 89 0.49 -10.38 9.10
C HIS A 89 -0.20 -9.54 10.17
N ALA A 90 -0.65 -10.20 11.24
CA ALA A 90 -1.29 -9.56 12.38
C ALA A 90 -0.23 -8.92 13.28
N TYR A 91 -0.29 -7.61 13.47
CA TYR A 91 0.70 -6.87 14.23
C TYR A 91 0.51 -7.05 15.73
N LEU A 92 1.56 -7.51 16.40
CA LEU A 92 1.57 -7.66 17.85
C LEU A 92 1.87 -6.31 18.49
N ARG A 93 0.97 -5.84 19.37
CA ARG A 93 1.20 -4.63 20.18
C ARG A 93 1.88 -5.01 21.49
N LYS A 94 3.03 -4.38 21.78
CA LYS A 94 3.63 -4.44 23.12
C LYS A 94 2.85 -3.54 24.08
N THR A 95 3.01 -3.80 25.38
CA THR A 95 2.43 -3.00 26.47
C THR A 95 2.88 -1.54 26.48
N ASP A 96 4.03 -1.21 25.85
CA ASP A 96 4.52 0.17 25.67
C ASP A 96 4.01 0.84 24.38
N GLY A 97 3.09 0.18 23.65
CA GLY A 97 2.53 0.66 22.39
C GLY A 97 3.43 0.47 21.17
N LYS A 98 4.64 -0.10 21.32
CA LYS A 98 5.53 -0.40 20.18
C LYS A 98 5.12 -1.69 19.48
N PHE A 99 5.46 -1.80 18.21
CA PHE A 99 5.30 -3.04 17.46
C PHE A 99 6.25 -4.11 18.00
N GLY A 100 5.69 -5.25 18.39
CA GLY A 100 6.40 -6.40 18.95
C GLY A 100 6.76 -7.48 17.93
N GLY A 101 6.56 -7.21 16.64
CA GLY A 101 6.60 -8.20 15.57
C GLY A 101 5.20 -8.42 14.98
N TYR A 102 5.04 -9.53 14.28
CA TYR A 102 3.76 -9.95 13.71
C TYR A 102 3.58 -11.46 13.85
N ALA A 103 2.33 -11.90 13.88
CA ALA A 103 1.95 -13.30 13.72
C ALA A 103 1.43 -13.54 12.29
N LEU A 104 1.72 -14.72 11.75
CA LEU A 104 1.12 -15.16 10.50
C LEU A 104 -0.23 -15.81 10.80
N GLU A 105 -1.28 -15.31 10.17
CA GLU A 105 -2.65 -15.78 10.32
C GLU A 105 -3.30 -16.00 8.95
N GLU A 106 -4.44 -16.68 8.96
CA GLU A 106 -5.28 -16.79 7.77
C GLU A 106 -5.90 -15.43 7.42
N VAL A 107 -6.15 -15.20 6.13
CA VAL A 107 -6.81 -13.98 5.67
C VAL A 107 -8.22 -13.90 6.28
N PRO A 108 -8.58 -12.80 6.98
CA PRO A 108 -9.90 -12.67 7.59
C PRO A 108 -11.01 -12.84 6.55
N ALA A 109 -12.05 -13.63 6.88
CA ALA A 109 -13.10 -14.03 5.95
C ALA A 109 -13.74 -12.85 5.18
N GLN A 110 -13.94 -11.72 5.86
CA GLN A 110 -14.50 -10.50 5.28
C GLN A 110 -13.59 -9.81 4.25
N LEU A 111 -12.29 -10.08 4.25
CA LEU A 111 -11.31 -9.51 3.32
C LEU A 111 -10.86 -10.50 2.23
N VAL A 112 -11.22 -11.79 2.32
CA VAL A 112 -10.78 -12.83 1.37
C VAL A 112 -11.15 -12.48 -0.07
N ALA A 113 -12.38 -12.01 -0.30
CA ALA A 113 -12.84 -11.66 -1.65
C ALA A 113 -12.03 -10.50 -2.25
N GLU A 114 -11.80 -9.45 -1.46
CA GLU A 114 -11.04 -8.28 -1.90
C GLU A 114 -9.55 -8.60 -2.08
N ALA A 115 -8.96 -9.38 -1.16
CA ALA A 115 -7.59 -9.86 -1.29
C ALA A 115 -7.40 -10.69 -2.57
N LYS A 116 -8.33 -11.61 -2.87
CA LYS A 116 -8.31 -12.38 -4.13
C LYS A 116 -8.43 -11.49 -5.35
N ARG A 117 -9.32 -10.50 -5.34
CA ARG A 117 -9.48 -9.54 -6.44
C ARG A 117 -8.19 -8.76 -6.71
N LEU A 118 -7.56 -8.24 -5.68
CA LEU A 118 -6.30 -7.50 -5.79
C LEU A 118 -5.14 -8.42 -6.21
N ARG A 119 -5.10 -9.65 -5.70
CA ARG A 119 -4.12 -10.66 -6.12
C ARG A 119 -4.25 -11.02 -7.59
N THR A 120 -5.47 -11.18 -8.11
CA THR A 120 -5.67 -11.44 -9.54
C THR A 120 -5.06 -10.32 -10.38
N ARG A 121 -5.36 -9.05 -10.05
CA ARG A 121 -4.75 -7.89 -10.72
C ARG A 121 -3.22 -7.90 -10.64
N LEU A 122 -2.65 -8.26 -9.49
CA LEU A 122 -1.21 -8.40 -9.31
C LEU A 122 -0.62 -9.47 -10.24
N VAL A 123 -1.23 -10.66 -10.28
CA VAL A 123 -0.76 -11.76 -11.13
C VAL A 123 -0.87 -11.42 -12.61
N GLU A 124 -1.98 -10.80 -13.03
CA GLU A 124 -2.18 -10.34 -14.41
C GLU A 124 -1.12 -9.31 -14.81
N ALA A 125 -0.87 -8.30 -13.97
CA ALA A 125 0.13 -7.28 -14.25
C ALA A 125 1.54 -7.87 -14.39
N VAL A 126 1.90 -8.86 -13.56
CA VAL A 126 3.19 -9.56 -13.66
C VAL A 126 3.27 -10.41 -14.94
N ALA A 127 2.17 -11.04 -15.35
CA ALA A 127 2.14 -11.86 -16.57
C ALA A 127 2.14 -11.03 -17.87
N GLU A 128 1.70 -9.78 -17.83
CA GLU A 128 1.75 -8.83 -18.95
C GLU A 128 3.13 -8.20 -19.19
N THR A 129 4.11 -8.45 -18.30
CA THR A 129 5.48 -7.89 -18.36
C THR A 129 6.44 -8.87 -19.02
#